data_AF-A0A8S8XZE0-F1
#
_entry.id   AF-A0A8S8XZE0-F1
#
_cell.length_a   1.000
_cell.length_b   1.000
_cell.length_c   1.000
_cell.angle_alpha   90.00
_cell.angle_beta   90.00
_cell.angle_gamma   90.00
#
_symmetry.space_group_name_H-M   'P 1'
#
loop_
_entity.id
_entity.type
_entity.pdbx_description
1 polymer ?
#
loop_
_entity_poly.entity_id
_entity_poly.type
_entity_poly.pdbx_seq_one_letter_code
_entity_poly.pdbx_strand_id
1 'polypeptide(L)' 'MVMRPTKIDRSALEDAAKGYKMGDDVDGLGGFMLEAEDGTLSFDLRFDTLVGRSMDLNREQRLMRPYLDELRSR' A
#
# COMPACT_ATOMS: atom_id res chain seq x y z
N MET A 1 2.57 18.86 1.92
CA MET A 1 2.29 17.42 2.11
C MET A 1 3.36 16.79 2.99
N VAL A 2 2.96 15.91 3.91
CA VAL A 2 3.84 15.18 4.84
C VAL A 2 4.01 13.75 4.35
N MET A 3 5.25 13.29 4.24
CA MET A 3 5.58 11.91 3.93
C MET A 3 6.04 11.20 5.20
N ARG A 4 5.30 10.18 5.61
CA ARG A 4 5.59 9.34 6.77
C ARG A 4 6.18 8.01 6.28
N PRO A 5 7.52 7.84 6.34
CA PRO A 5 8.16 6.61 5.86
C PRO A 5 7.97 5.47 6.86
N THR A 6 8.06 4.23 6.39
CA THR A 6 8.36 3.12 7.30
C THR A 6 9.80 3.21 7.77
N LYS A 7 10.08 2.65 8.96
CA LYS A 7 11.44 2.67 9.53
C LYS A 7 12.50 2.04 8.62
N ILE A 8 12.09 1.03 7.82
CA ILE A 8 12.98 0.30 6.90
C ILE A 8 13.38 1.18 5.71
N ASP A 9 12.42 1.91 5.12
CA ASP A 9 12.66 2.69 3.90
C ASP A 9 13.01 4.16 4.17
N ARG A 10 13.04 4.61 5.43
CA ARG A 10 13.33 6.00 5.79
C ARG A 10 14.59 6.54 5.12
N SER A 11 15.71 5.83 5.24
CA SER A 11 17.00 6.28 4.71
C SER A 11 17.00 6.39 3.18
N ALA A 12 16.36 5.45 2.48
CA ALA A 12 16.22 5.50 1.03
C ALA A 12 15.29 6.64 0.57
N LEU A 13 14.28 6.94 1.39
CA LEU A 13 13.26 7.95 1.11
C LEU A 13 13.70 9.37 1.45
N GLU A 14 14.60 9.57 2.41
CA GLU A 14 15.16 10.89 2.75
C GLU A 14 15.87 11.55 1.55
N ASP A 15 16.58 10.76 0.74
CA ASP A 15 17.22 11.26 -0.48
C ASP A 15 16.23 11.50 -1.65
N ALA A 16 15.20 10.66 -1.75
CA ALA A 16 14.23 10.72 -2.85
C ALA A 16 13.12 11.77 -2.63
N ALA A 17 12.78 12.09 -1.39
CA ALA A 17 11.63 12.92 -1.02
C ALA A 17 11.93 14.42 -0.98
N LYS A 18 12.90 14.90 -1.77
CA LYS A 18 13.25 16.32 -1.86
C LYS A 18 12.04 17.14 -2.36
N GLY A 19 11.31 17.73 -1.42
CA GLY A 19 10.07 18.48 -1.68
C GLY A 19 8.88 18.09 -0.80
N TYR A 20 8.98 17.00 -0.04
CA TYR A 20 7.99 16.60 0.97
C TYR A 20 8.53 16.86 2.38
N LYS A 21 7.63 17.20 3.32
CA LYS A 21 7.99 17.28 4.73
C LYS A 21 8.08 15.88 5.30
N MET A 22 9.23 15.48 5.80
CA MET A 22 9.38 14.17 6.43
C MET A 22 8.67 14.17 7.80
N GLY A 23 7.74 13.23 7.97
CA GLY A 23 6.99 13.01 9.20
C GLY A 23 7.60 11.92 10.06
N ASP A 24 6.82 11.48 11.04
CA ASP A 24 7.19 10.36 11.92
C ASP A 24 7.21 9.02 11.18
N ASP A 25 7.96 8.07 11.73
CA ASP A 25 7.97 6.70 11.25
C ASP A 25 6.60 6.05 11.47
N VAL A 26 6.17 5.28 10.48
CA VAL A 26 5.00 4.41 10.58
C VAL A 26 5.42 2.95 10.60
N ASP A 27 4.62 2.12 11.27
CA ASP A 27 4.84 0.67 11.30
C ASP A 27 4.50 0.05 9.94
N GLY A 28 5.28 -0.94 9.51
CA GLY A 28 5.12 -1.62 8.23
C GLY A 28 6.40 -2.28 7.73
N LEU A 29 6.23 -3.29 6.87
CA LEU A 29 7.31 -4.04 6.23
C LEU A 29 8.03 -3.24 5.13
N GLY A 30 7.45 -2.12 4.69
CA GLY A 30 8.08 -1.20 3.74
C GLY A 30 7.09 -0.17 3.17
N GLY A 31 7.61 0.81 2.44
CA GLY A 31 6.86 1.89 1.81
C GLY A 31 6.69 3.13 2.69
N PHE A 32 5.69 3.95 2.36
CA PHE A 32 5.42 5.23 2.99
C PHE A 32 3.94 5.60 2.91
N MET A 33 3.52 6.55 3.75
CA MET A 33 2.21 7.18 3.69
C MET A 33 2.36 8.65 3.34
N LEU A 34 1.56 9.14 2.40
CA LEU A 34 1.47 10.57 2.08
C LEU A 34 0.22 11.14 2.73
N GLU A 35 0.39 12.20 3.52
CA GLU A 35 -0.68 12.87 4.23
C GLU A 35 -0.69 14.35 3.82
N ALA A 36 -1.87 14.90 3.53
CA ALA A 36 -2.03 16.34 3.37
C ALA A 36 -1.78 17.03 4.72
N GLU A 37 -1.25 18.26 4.70
CA GLU A 37 -0.87 18.95 5.95
C GLU A 37 -2.05 19.26 6.87
N ASP A 38 -3.25 19.30 6.31
CA ASP A 38 -4.54 19.48 6.98
C ASP A 38 -5.21 18.14 7.38
N GLY A 39 -4.58 17.00 7.10
CA GLY A 39 -5.06 15.66 7.47
C GLY A 39 -6.32 15.20 6.73
N THR A 40 -6.77 15.95 5.71
CA THR A 40 -8.00 15.65 4.97
C THR A 40 -7.85 14.53 3.94
N LEU A 41 -6.60 14.21 3.58
CA LEU A 41 -6.27 13.22 2.56
C LEU A 41 -5.03 12.44 2.95
N SER A 42 -5.13 11.11 2.94
CA SER A 42 -4.02 10.20 3.19
C SER A 42 -3.95 9.11 2.12
N PHE A 43 -2.79 8.90 1.53
CA PHE A 43 -2.49 7.77 0.65
C PHE A 43 -1.55 6.80 1.36
N ASP A 44 -2.02 5.58 1.59
CA ASP A 44 -1.23 4.49 2.15
C ASP A 44 -0.62 3.66 1.01
N LEU A 45 0.70 3.74 0.86
CA LEU A 45 1.49 2.99 -0.11
C LEU A 45 2.43 1.99 0.60
N ARG A 46 2.08 1.58 1.82
CA ARG A 46 2.85 0.57 2.56
C ARG A 46 2.72 -0.80 1.91
N PHE A 47 3.82 -1.54 1.91
CA PHE A 47 3.92 -2.84 1.26
C PHE A 47 2.96 -3.86 1.89
N ASP A 48 2.75 -3.78 3.19
CA ASP A 48 1.81 -4.62 3.96
C ASP A 48 0.39 -4.53 3.42
N THR A 49 -0.04 -3.30 3.15
CA THR A 49 -1.37 -2.97 2.62
C THR A 49 -1.54 -3.58 1.22
N LEU A 50 -0.49 -3.52 0.40
CA LEU A 50 -0.48 -4.07 -0.96
C LEU A 50 -0.45 -5.60 -0.96
N VAL A 51 0.36 -6.22 -0.10
CA VAL A 51 0.43 -7.68 0.04
C VAL A 51 -0.89 -8.23 0.54
N GLY A 52 -1.45 -7.65 1.62
CA GLY A 52 -2.76 -8.05 2.14
C GLY A 52 -3.86 -7.97 1.07
N ARG A 53 -3.94 -6.84 0.35
CA ARG A 53 -4.92 -6.66 -0.73
C ARG A 53 -4.73 -7.65 -1.88
N SER A 54 -3.50 -7.92 -2.30
CA SER A 54 -3.22 -8.86 -3.40
C SER A 54 -3.50 -10.32 -3.02
N MET A 55 -3.23 -10.69 -1.76
CA MET A 55 -3.56 -12.03 -1.25
C MET A 55 -5.07 -12.22 -1.14
N ASP A 56 -5.81 -11.20 -0.71
CA ASP A 56 -7.26 -11.22 -0.61
C ASP A 56 -7.93 -11.38 -1.99
N LEU A 57 -7.55 -10.54 -2.95
CA LEU A 57 -8.07 -10.63 -4.33
C LEU A 57 -7.77 -11.99 -4.99
N ASN A 58 -6.56 -12.54 -4.78
CA ASN A 58 -6.23 -13.87 -5.31
C ASN A 58 -7.06 -14.98 -4.67
N ARG A 59 -7.45 -14.82 -3.39
CA ARG A 59 -8.31 -15.76 -2.69
C ARG A 59 -9.73 -15.74 -3.25
N GLU A 60 -10.30 -14.56 -3.49
CA GLU A 60 -11.63 -14.41 -4.08
C GLU A 60 -11.71 -14.98 -5.50
N GLN A 61 -10.71 -14.67 -6.34
CA GLN A 61 -10.61 -15.21 -7.69
C GLN A 61 -10.48 -16.73 -7.71
N ARG A 62 -9.77 -17.31 -6.73
CA ARG A 62 -9.68 -18.77 -6.57
C ARG A 62 -11.02 -19.39 -6.18
N LEU A 63 -11.84 -18.70 -5.38
CA LEU A 63 -13.16 -19.19 -4.97
C LEU A 63 -14.19 -19.14 -6.10
N MET A 64 -14.13 -18.13 -6.98
CA MET A 64 -15.05 -18.01 -8.13
C MET A 64 -14.64 -18.87 -9.35
N ARG A 65 -13.42 -19.39 -9.37
CA ARG A 65 -12.87 -20.19 -10.47
C ARG A 65 -13.78 -21.34 -10.94
N PRO A 66 -14.31 -22.22 -10.07
CA PRO A 66 -15.22 -23.29 -10.50
C PRO A 66 -16.50 -22.77 -11.17
N TYR A 67 -17.04 -21.64 -10.71
CA TYR A 67 -18.24 -21.03 -11.29
C TYR A 67 -17.97 -20.41 -12.67
N LEU A 68 -16.80 -19.80 -12.86
CA LEU A 68 -16.38 -19.23 -14.14
C LEU A 68 -16.06 -20.32 -15.18
N ASP A 69 -15.48 -21.45 -14.75
CA ASP A 69 -15.26 -22.62 -15.60
C ASP A 69 -16.59 -23.24 -16.06
N GLU A 70 -17.59 -23.33 -15.16
CA GLU A 70 -18.93 -23.79 -15.50
C GLU A 70 -19.63 -22.89 -16.52
N LEU A 71 -19.54 -21.56 -16.35
CA LEU A 71 -20.10 -20.59 -17.29
C LEU A 71 -19.43 -20.61 -18.67
N ARG A 72 -18.14 -20.96 -18.75
CA ARG A 72 -17.40 -21.10 -20.01
C ARG A 72 -17.69 -22.42 -20.74
N SER A 73 -18.22 -23.41 -20.05
CA SER A 73 -18.55 -24.72 -20.61
C SER A 73 -20.00 -24.81 -21.13
N ARG A 74 -20.76 -23.72 -21.07
CA ARG A 74 -22.12 -23.57 -21.64
C ARG A 74 -22.07 -22.73 -22.91
#